data_AF-A0AA95MFE6-F1
#
_entry.id   AF-A0AA95MFE6-F1
#
_cell.length_a   1.000
_cell.length_b   1.000
_cell.length_c   1.000
_cell.angle_alpha   90.00
_cell.angle_beta   90.00
_cell.angle_gamma   90.00
#
_symmetry.space_group_name_H-M   'P 1'
#
loop_
_entity.id
_entity.type
_entity.pdbx_description
1 polymer ?
#
loop_
_entity_poly.entity_id
_entity_poly.type
_entity_poly.pdbx_seq_one_letter_code
_entity_poly.pdbx_strand_id
1 'polypeptide(L)'
;MKIPWLPVLILLTGLLYIFFIPDNPYSVKIFFKLIPMLLIIRYAYLQFSAKKTITHWLILIGLFFCMLGDGLIGWFVVGLSAFLIGHLFYLAGFLSRWHFSKVRLVMILPISTYAFMIGREIIAALLRDGNNVLIVPVLIYMIAISLMAWSAIMTGNKWAIIGSILFVLSDSILSWNMFVSDIAFSDQLIMTTYYTAQFLIALSLRSFAIDNSQTIVKTSSHL
;
A
#
# COMPACT_ATOMS: atom_id res chain seq x y z
N MET A 1 15.03 17.77 -9.47
CA MET A 1 16.39 17.23 -9.22
C MET A 1 16.26 15.77 -8.80
N LYS A 2 16.96 14.83 -9.46
CA LYS A 2 17.00 13.43 -9.01
C LYS A 2 17.86 13.40 -7.74
N ILE A 3 17.31 12.96 -6.61
CA ILE A 3 18.03 12.82 -5.34
C ILE A 3 18.41 11.33 -5.19
N PRO A 4 19.58 10.89 -5.70
CA PRO A 4 19.92 9.47 -5.80
C PRO A 4 20.13 8.80 -4.43
N TRP A 5 20.43 9.58 -3.39
CA TRP A 5 20.65 9.05 -2.04
C TRP A 5 19.35 8.75 -1.27
N LEU A 6 18.20 9.27 -1.71
CA LEU A 6 16.95 9.13 -0.96
C LEU A 6 16.45 7.67 -0.86
N PRO A 7 16.47 6.85 -1.93
CA PRO A 7 16.16 5.41 -1.81
C PRO A 7 17.10 4.66 -0.86
N VAL A 8 18.39 5.02 -0.86
CA VAL A 8 19.37 4.42 0.06
C VAL A 8 19.03 4.77 1.50
N LEU A 9 18.66 6.03 1.77
CA LEU A 9 18.24 6.44 3.11
C LEU A 9 16.94 5.75 3.56
N ILE A 10 15.96 5.59 2.67
CA ILE A 10 14.73 4.81 2.95
C ILE A 10 15.10 3.39 3.34
N LEU A 11 15.97 2.73 2.58
CA LEU A 11 16.43 1.38 2.87
C LEU A 11 17.15 1.30 4.21
N LEU A 12 18.11 2.20 4.48
CA LEU A 12 18.87 2.21 5.72
C LEU A 12 17.99 2.44 6.95
N THR A 13 17.09 3.43 6.89
CA THR A 13 16.15 3.71 7.98
C THR A 13 15.13 2.60 8.18
N GLY A 14 14.68 1.96 7.10
CA GLY A 14 13.81 0.79 7.16
C GLY A 14 14.48 -0.41 7.81
N LEU A 15 15.71 -0.75 7.40
CA LEU A 15 16.50 -1.83 8.00
C LEU A 15 16.83 -1.54 9.48
N LEU A 16 17.15 -0.27 9.79
CA LEU A 16 17.37 0.16 11.17
C LEU A 16 16.13 -0.07 12.03
N TYR A 17 14.95 0.33 11.56
CA TYR A 17 13.70 0.06 12.25
C TYR A 17 13.44 -1.45 12.42
N ILE A 18 13.52 -2.23 11.34
CA ILE A 18 13.15 -3.66 11.33
C ILE A 18 14.03 -4.51 12.24
N PHE A 19 15.34 -4.25 12.30
CA PHE A 19 16.29 -5.14 12.95
C PHE A 19 16.89 -4.61 14.25
N PHE A 20 16.83 -3.29 14.49
CA PHE A 20 17.57 -2.68 15.61
C PHE A 20 16.69 -1.90 16.59
N ILE A 21 15.47 -1.51 16.20
CA ILE A 21 14.60 -0.75 17.11
C ILE A 21 13.83 -1.70 18.02
N PRO A 22 13.94 -1.56 19.35
CA PRO A 22 13.25 -2.43 20.30
C PRO A 22 11.75 -2.14 20.35
N ASP A 23 10.98 -3.13 20.81
CA ASP A 23 9.53 -2.98 20.97
C ASP A 23 9.14 -1.95 22.02
N ASN A 24 9.99 -1.78 23.04
CA ASN A 24 9.77 -0.87 24.15
C ASN A 24 10.92 0.16 24.26
N PRO A 25 10.62 1.44 24.54
CA PRO A 25 9.27 2.00 24.72
C PRO A 25 8.51 2.19 23.40
N TYR A 26 7.20 1.96 23.43
CA TYR A 26 6.33 1.99 22.24
C TYR A 26 6.41 3.31 21.44
N SER A 27 6.60 4.45 22.12
CA SER A 27 6.76 5.76 21.47
C SER A 27 8.01 5.84 20.59
N VAL A 28 9.12 5.23 21.02
CA VAL A 28 10.35 5.13 20.23
C VAL A 28 10.12 4.23 19.03
N LYS A 29 9.45 3.08 19.21
CA LYS A 29 9.10 2.19 18.09
C LYS A 29 8.31 2.93 17.01
N ILE A 30 7.21 3.61 17.39
CA ILE A 30 6.41 4.39 16.43
C ILE A 30 7.26 5.47 15.75
N PHE A 31 8.04 6.24 16.52
CA PHE A 31 8.83 7.32 15.97
C PHE A 31 9.74 6.83 14.84
N PHE A 32 10.49 5.76 15.07
CA PHE A 32 11.36 5.17 14.05
C PHE A 32 10.58 4.48 12.93
N LYS A 33 9.39 3.93 13.21
CA LYS A 33 8.49 3.35 12.20
C LYS A 33 8.02 4.38 11.17
N LEU A 34 7.81 5.63 11.58
CA LEU A 34 7.31 6.70 10.71
C LEU A 34 8.40 7.34 9.85
N ILE A 35 9.68 7.23 10.22
CA ILE A 35 10.79 7.84 9.46
C ILE A 35 10.86 7.32 8.01
N PRO A 36 10.89 6.00 7.74
CA PRO A 36 10.89 5.48 6.37
C PRO A 36 9.68 5.96 5.56
N MET A 37 8.50 6.03 6.18
CA MET A 37 7.28 6.50 5.53
C MET A 37 7.34 7.98 5.13
N LEU A 38 7.84 8.85 6.01
CA LEU A 38 8.06 10.26 5.68
C LEU A 38 9.05 10.42 4.51
N LEU A 39 10.10 9.60 4.48
CA LEU A 39 11.06 9.60 3.37
C LEU A 39 10.45 9.07 2.07
N ILE A 40 9.58 8.05 2.12
CA ILE A 40 8.83 7.55 0.96
C ILE A 40 7.84 8.61 0.44
N ILE A 41 7.13 9.31 1.31
CA ILE A 41 6.24 10.43 0.94
C ILE A 41 7.04 11.54 0.25
N ARG A 42 8.18 11.93 0.84
CA ARG A 42 9.09 12.90 0.23
C ARG A 42 9.59 12.41 -1.13
N TYR A 43 9.95 11.13 -1.24
CA TYR A 43 10.38 10.53 -2.49
C TYR A 43 9.28 10.59 -3.56
N ALA A 44 8.04 10.22 -3.21
CA ALA A 44 6.88 10.28 -4.08
C ALA A 44 6.64 11.71 -4.60
N TYR A 45 6.68 12.70 -3.71
CA TYR A 45 6.52 14.12 -4.06
C TYR A 45 7.59 14.58 -5.06
N LEU A 46 8.83 14.15 -4.89
CA LEU A 46 9.93 14.50 -5.80
C LEU A 46 9.81 13.85 -7.19
N GLN A 47 8.94 12.85 -7.37
CA GLN A 47 8.64 12.29 -8.70
C GLN A 47 7.61 13.08 -9.48
N PHE A 48 6.99 14.10 -8.87
CA PHE A 48 5.96 14.87 -9.54
C PHE A 48 6.58 15.51 -10.78
N SER A 49 5.97 15.22 -11.94
CA SER A 49 6.37 15.85 -13.19
C SER A 49 5.99 17.34 -13.18
N ALA A 50 6.54 18.12 -14.12
CA ALA A 50 6.15 19.52 -14.32
C ALA A 50 4.62 19.69 -14.52
N LYS A 51 3.93 18.67 -15.02
CA LYS A 51 2.46 18.61 -15.10
C LYS A 51 1.91 17.61 -14.08
N LYS A 52 1.44 18.13 -12.95
CA LYS A 52 0.82 17.33 -11.87
C LYS A 52 -0.52 16.78 -12.36
N THR A 53 -0.76 15.49 -12.13
CA THR A 53 -2.06 14.86 -12.41
C THR A 53 -2.76 14.47 -11.12
N ILE A 54 -4.08 14.26 -11.18
CA ILE A 54 -4.86 13.82 -10.01
C ILE A 54 -4.28 12.56 -9.36
N THR A 55 -3.80 11.60 -10.16
CA THR A 55 -3.11 10.38 -9.71
C THR A 55 -1.96 10.65 -8.75
N HIS A 56 -1.16 11.70 -9.00
CA HIS A 56 -0.01 12.03 -8.16
C HIS A 56 -0.46 12.44 -6.75
N TRP A 57 -1.51 13.26 -6.67
CA TRP A 57 -2.08 13.69 -5.40
C TRP A 57 -2.79 12.55 -4.68
N LEU A 58 -3.57 11.73 -5.39
CA LEU A 58 -4.26 10.58 -4.80
C LEU A 58 -3.25 9.60 -4.18
N ILE A 59 -2.16 9.26 -4.87
CA ILE A 59 -1.12 8.38 -4.31
C ILE A 59 -0.40 9.03 -3.13
N LEU A 60 -0.10 10.34 -3.19
CA LEU A 60 0.56 11.02 -2.07
C LEU A 60 -0.33 11.06 -0.81
N ILE A 61 -1.62 11.30 -0.97
CA ILE A 61 -2.60 11.27 0.12
C ILE A 61 -2.75 9.84 0.65
N GLY A 62 -2.77 8.84 -0.23
CA GLY A 62 -2.77 7.42 0.16
C GLY A 62 -1.58 7.07 1.05
N LEU A 63 -0.36 7.45 0.64
CA LEU A 63 0.87 7.26 1.42
C LEU A 63 0.79 7.92 2.80
N PHE A 64 0.25 9.14 2.86
CA PHE A 64 0.06 9.87 4.10
C PHE A 64 -0.92 9.15 5.05
N PHE A 65 -2.05 8.67 4.54
CA PHE A 65 -3.01 7.92 5.35
C PHE A 65 -2.47 6.57 5.82
N CYS A 66 -1.67 5.86 5.02
CA CYS A 66 -1.00 4.66 5.49
C CYS A 66 0.01 4.96 6.61
N MET A 67 0.76 6.07 6.50
CA MET A 67 1.64 6.53 7.58
C MET A 67 0.86 6.87 8.86
N LEU A 68 -0.33 7.48 8.74
CA LEU A 68 -1.21 7.66 9.90
C LEU A 68 -1.67 6.32 10.46
N GLY A 69 -2.03 5.37 9.60
CA GLY A 69 -2.34 3.99 9.99
C GLY A 69 -1.25 3.36 10.83
N ASP A 70 0.03 3.53 10.44
CA ASP A 70 1.17 3.01 11.20
C ASP A 70 1.28 3.56 12.61
N GLY A 71 0.99 4.85 12.80
CA GLY A 71 1.02 5.51 14.12
C GLY A 71 -0.21 5.21 14.97
N LEU A 72 -1.34 4.91 14.34
CA LEU A 72 -2.65 4.75 14.99
C LEU A 72 -3.06 3.28 15.18
N ILE A 73 -2.30 2.31 14.66
CA ILE A 73 -2.65 0.88 14.70
C ILE A 73 -2.80 0.32 16.12
N GLY A 74 -2.18 0.96 17.12
CA GLY A 74 -2.42 0.63 18.53
C GLY A 74 -3.89 0.78 18.96
N TRP A 75 -4.64 1.65 18.28
CA TRP A 75 -6.10 1.67 18.33
C TRP A 75 -6.64 1.01 17.05
N PHE A 76 -6.74 -0.32 17.08
CA PHE A 76 -6.93 -1.14 15.88
C PHE A 76 -7.95 -0.58 14.87
N VAL A 77 -9.17 -0.26 15.30
CA VAL A 77 -10.23 0.27 14.41
C VAL A 77 -9.85 1.61 13.79
N VAL A 78 -9.17 2.49 14.54
CA VAL A 78 -8.74 3.81 14.07
C VAL A 78 -7.60 3.66 13.05
N GLY A 79 -6.60 2.84 13.37
CA GLY A 79 -5.50 2.53 12.44
C GLY A 79 -5.99 1.84 11.17
N LEU A 80 -6.86 0.84 11.31
CA LEU A 80 -7.51 0.13 10.19
C LEU A 80 -8.28 1.10 9.29
N SER A 81 -9.02 2.04 9.89
CA SER A 81 -9.75 3.07 9.14
C SER A 81 -8.82 4.00 8.38
N ALA A 82 -7.68 4.40 8.97
CA ALA A 82 -6.68 5.20 8.29
C ALA A 82 -6.07 4.45 7.09
N PHE A 83 -5.71 3.18 7.26
CA PHE A 83 -5.26 2.35 6.14
C PHE A 83 -6.32 2.18 5.06
N LEU A 84 -7.59 1.95 5.45
CA LEU A 84 -8.72 1.85 4.51
C LEU A 84 -8.84 3.09 3.65
N ILE A 85 -8.80 4.28 4.27
CA ILE A 85 -8.83 5.54 3.54
C ILE A 85 -7.64 5.63 2.57
N GLY A 86 -6.45 5.25 3.01
CA GLY A 86 -5.26 5.15 2.16
C GLY A 86 -5.46 4.28 0.93
N HIS A 87 -6.03 3.08 1.12
CA HIS A 87 -6.35 2.13 0.04
C HIS A 87 -7.38 2.68 -0.94
N LEU A 88 -8.40 3.40 -0.47
CA LEU A 88 -9.39 4.06 -1.34
C LEU A 88 -8.75 5.14 -2.20
N PHE A 89 -7.80 5.91 -1.66
CA PHE A 89 -7.03 6.88 -2.43
C PHE A 89 -6.14 6.22 -3.48
N TYR A 90 -5.47 5.12 -3.15
CA TYR A 90 -4.73 4.33 -4.13
C TYR A 90 -5.62 3.74 -5.21
N LEU A 91 -6.75 3.14 -4.84
CA LEU A 91 -7.75 2.63 -5.76
C LEU A 91 -8.20 3.72 -6.73
N ALA A 92 -8.62 4.89 -6.24
CA ALA A 92 -9.00 6.01 -7.09
C ALA A 92 -7.85 6.46 -8.01
N GLY A 93 -6.62 6.49 -7.48
CA GLY A 93 -5.41 6.79 -8.24
C GLY A 93 -5.19 5.82 -9.41
N PHE A 94 -5.26 4.52 -9.14
CA PHE A 94 -5.06 3.49 -10.16
C PHE A 94 -6.22 3.43 -11.17
N LEU A 95 -7.47 3.62 -10.74
CA LEU A 95 -8.61 3.75 -11.64
C LEU A 95 -8.47 4.95 -12.60
N SER A 96 -7.88 6.07 -12.15
CA SER A 96 -7.60 7.21 -13.04
C SER A 96 -6.56 6.90 -14.13
N ARG A 97 -5.82 5.79 -13.98
CA ARG A 97 -4.81 5.28 -14.93
C ARG A 97 -5.18 3.91 -15.50
N TRP A 98 -6.47 3.61 -15.49
CA TRP A 98 -6.99 2.35 -16.00
C TRP A 98 -6.65 2.14 -17.47
N HIS A 99 -6.09 0.99 -17.81
CA HIS A 99 -5.83 0.60 -19.19
C HIS A 99 -6.36 -0.81 -19.42
N PHE A 100 -7.45 -0.93 -20.18
CA PHE A 100 -8.15 -2.20 -20.31
C PHE A 100 -7.29 -3.29 -20.98
N SER A 101 -7.32 -4.49 -20.40
CA SER A 101 -6.71 -5.70 -20.97
C SER A 101 -7.47 -6.91 -20.46
N LYS A 102 -7.93 -7.78 -21.35
CA LYS A 102 -8.68 -9.00 -20.99
C LYS A 102 -7.88 -9.90 -20.04
N VAL A 103 -6.58 -10.08 -20.33
CA VAL A 103 -5.68 -10.91 -19.51
C VAL A 103 -5.57 -10.34 -18.08
N ARG A 104 -5.43 -9.02 -17.95
CA ARG A 104 -5.34 -8.35 -16.65
C ARG A 104 -6.67 -8.33 -15.92
N LEU A 105 -7.79 -8.22 -16.65
CA LEU A 105 -9.13 -8.27 -16.07
C LEU A 105 -9.36 -9.60 -15.34
N VAL A 106 -8.97 -10.72 -15.96
CA VAL A 106 -9.09 -12.08 -15.41
C VAL A 106 -8.29 -12.26 -14.11
N MET A 107 -7.29 -11.41 -13.82
CA MET A 107 -6.55 -11.46 -12.55
C MET A 107 -7.42 -11.14 -11.33
N ILE A 108 -8.66 -10.66 -11.51
CA ILE A 108 -9.62 -10.60 -10.41
C ILE A 108 -9.88 -11.98 -9.80
N LEU A 109 -9.84 -13.06 -10.59
CA LEU A 109 -10.10 -14.42 -10.13
C LEU A 109 -9.10 -14.88 -9.07
N PRO A 110 -7.78 -14.93 -9.33
CA PRO A 110 -6.81 -15.34 -8.31
C PRO A 110 -6.82 -14.41 -7.08
N ILE A 111 -7.06 -13.10 -7.25
CA ILE A 111 -7.16 -12.16 -6.12
C ILE A 111 -8.38 -12.48 -5.25
N SER A 112 -9.53 -12.72 -5.87
CA SER A 112 -10.78 -13.02 -5.15
C SER A 112 -10.72 -14.38 -4.48
N THR A 113 -10.11 -15.38 -5.13
CA THR A 113 -9.87 -16.70 -4.54
C THR A 113 -8.95 -16.59 -3.32
N TYR A 114 -7.84 -15.86 -3.42
CA TYR A 114 -6.94 -15.64 -2.29
C TYR A 114 -7.64 -14.91 -1.13
N ALA A 115 -8.34 -13.81 -1.43
CA ALA A 115 -9.08 -13.03 -0.43
C ALA A 115 -10.17 -13.87 0.25
N PHE A 116 -10.87 -14.73 -0.48
CA PHE A 116 -11.86 -15.65 0.08
C PHE A 116 -11.22 -16.68 1.01
N MET A 117 -10.10 -17.30 0.60
CA MET A 117 -9.40 -18.30 1.42
C MET A 117 -8.92 -17.70 2.75
N ILE A 118 -8.21 -16.57 2.70
CA ILE A 118 -7.71 -15.89 3.90
C ILE A 118 -8.87 -15.33 4.74
N GLY A 119 -9.84 -14.67 4.09
CA GLY A 119 -10.98 -14.07 4.76
C GLY A 119 -11.84 -15.09 5.50
N ARG A 120 -11.99 -16.31 4.98
CA ARG A 120 -12.70 -17.40 5.67
C ARG A 120 -12.05 -17.73 7.01
N GLU A 121 -10.73 -17.88 7.04
CA GLU A 121 -10.01 -18.22 8.28
C GLU A 121 -10.06 -17.07 9.30
N ILE A 122 -9.89 -15.82 8.84
CA ILE A 122 -9.99 -14.63 9.70
C ILE A 122 -11.39 -14.52 10.32
N ILE A 123 -12.45 -14.67 9.53
CA ILE A 123 -13.83 -14.57 10.02
C ILE A 123 -14.15 -15.71 10.98
N ALA A 124 -13.71 -16.94 10.68
CA ALA A 124 -13.89 -18.07 11.58
C ALA A 124 -13.21 -17.83 12.93
N ALA A 125 -12.00 -17.26 12.93
CA ALA A 125 -11.28 -16.92 14.16
C ALA A 125 -11.97 -15.79 14.95
N LEU A 126 -12.42 -14.73 14.26
CA LEU A 126 -13.19 -13.65 14.89
C LEU A 126 -14.48 -14.15 15.57
N LEU A 127 -15.21 -15.07 14.92
CA LEU A 127 -16.41 -15.69 15.47
C LEU A 127 -16.09 -16.55 16.70
N ARG A 128 -15.03 -17.36 16.62
CA ARG A 128 -14.57 -18.21 17.72
C ARG A 128 -14.22 -17.39 18.96
N ASP A 129 -13.57 -16.25 18.76
CA ASP A 129 -13.08 -15.40 19.83
C ASP A 129 -14.13 -14.36 20.29
N GLY A 130 -15.36 -14.41 19.75
CA GLY A 130 -16.48 -13.53 20.13
C GLY A 130 -16.38 -12.09 19.61
N ASN A 131 -15.44 -11.80 18.71
CA ASN A 131 -15.15 -10.46 18.17
C ASN A 131 -16.04 -10.09 16.97
N ASN A 132 -17.33 -10.38 17.06
CA ASN A 132 -18.28 -10.25 15.95
C ASN A 132 -18.39 -8.81 15.39
N VAL A 133 -18.15 -7.81 16.23
CA VAL A 133 -18.16 -6.39 15.85
C VAL A 133 -17.08 -6.05 14.82
N LEU A 134 -15.97 -6.80 14.78
CA LEU A 134 -14.87 -6.56 13.85
C LEU A 134 -15.08 -7.21 12.47
N ILE A 135 -16.06 -8.11 12.32
CA ILE A 135 -16.29 -8.84 11.06
C ILE A 135 -16.59 -7.88 9.91
N VAL A 136 -17.50 -6.94 10.10
CA VAL A 136 -17.90 -5.97 9.06
C VAL A 136 -16.74 -5.03 8.69
N PRO A 137 -16.03 -4.38 9.64
CA PRO A 137 -14.84 -3.59 9.32
C PRO A 137 -13.76 -4.36 8.54
N VAL A 138 -13.48 -5.60 8.95
CA VAL A 138 -12.45 -6.43 8.30
C VAL A 138 -12.88 -6.84 6.89
N LEU A 139 -14.15 -7.21 6.67
CA LEU A 139 -14.68 -7.51 5.34
C LEU A 139 -14.59 -6.31 4.38
N ILE A 140 -15.02 -5.14 4.84
CA ILE A 140 -14.92 -3.90 4.05
C ILE A 140 -13.47 -3.63 3.67
N TYR A 141 -12.55 -3.79 4.62
CA TYR A 141 -11.12 -3.63 4.40
C TYR A 141 -10.57 -4.59 3.34
N MET A 142 -10.86 -5.89 3.47
CA MET A 142 -10.41 -6.92 2.54
C MET A 142 -10.91 -6.67 1.12
N ILE A 143 -12.16 -6.22 0.97
CA ILE A 143 -12.71 -5.84 -0.34
C ILE A 143 -11.96 -4.64 -0.92
N ALA A 144 -11.77 -3.59 -0.13
CA ALA A 144 -11.10 -2.37 -0.58
C ALA A 144 -9.65 -2.62 -1.02
N ILE A 145 -8.86 -3.35 -0.23
CA ILE A 145 -7.47 -3.67 -0.58
C ILE A 145 -7.38 -4.62 -1.79
N SER A 146 -8.33 -5.54 -1.94
CA SER A 146 -8.40 -6.44 -3.11
C SER A 146 -8.72 -5.67 -4.39
N LEU A 147 -9.69 -4.75 -4.33
CA LEU A 147 -10.03 -3.87 -5.46
C LEU A 147 -8.88 -2.92 -5.79
N MET A 148 -8.20 -2.38 -4.78
CA MET A 148 -6.98 -1.59 -4.98
C MET A 148 -5.93 -2.41 -5.75
N ALA A 149 -5.61 -3.62 -5.31
CA ALA A 149 -4.62 -4.47 -5.99
C ALA A 149 -5.03 -4.83 -7.43
N TRP A 150 -6.31 -5.14 -7.65
CA TRP A 150 -6.82 -5.38 -8.98
C TRP A 150 -6.74 -4.13 -9.88
N SER A 151 -7.12 -2.97 -9.38
CA SER A 151 -7.01 -1.71 -10.13
C SER A 151 -5.56 -1.37 -10.48
N ALA A 152 -4.61 -1.65 -9.59
CA ALA A 152 -3.18 -1.49 -9.85
C ALA A 152 -2.71 -2.39 -11.00
N ILE A 153 -3.17 -3.66 -11.05
CA ILE A 153 -2.96 -4.57 -12.18
C ILE A 153 -3.49 -3.96 -13.47
N MET A 154 -4.70 -3.39 -13.45
CA MET A 154 -5.29 -2.79 -14.63
C MET A 154 -4.55 -1.57 -15.17
N THR A 155 -3.68 -0.92 -14.39
CA THR A 155 -2.79 0.14 -14.90
C THR A 155 -1.70 -0.38 -15.85
N GLY A 156 -1.33 -1.66 -15.76
CA GLY A 156 -0.17 -2.23 -16.47
C GLY A 156 1.19 -1.73 -15.97
N ASN A 157 1.23 -0.91 -14.92
CA ASN A 157 2.46 -0.37 -14.35
C ASN A 157 3.10 -1.38 -13.40
N LYS A 158 4.23 -1.98 -13.82
CA LYS A 158 4.94 -3.02 -13.04
C LYS A 158 5.17 -2.66 -11.57
N TRP A 159 5.45 -1.39 -11.26
CA TRP A 159 5.75 -0.95 -9.90
C TRP A 159 4.49 -0.83 -9.05
N ALA A 160 3.40 -0.32 -9.62
CA ALA A 160 2.10 -0.29 -8.95
C ALA A 160 1.62 -1.71 -8.63
N ILE A 161 1.80 -2.64 -9.59
CA ILE A 161 1.37 -4.04 -9.47
C ILE A 161 2.13 -4.77 -8.36
N ILE A 162 3.46 -4.77 -8.42
CA ILE A 162 4.27 -5.46 -7.42
C ILE A 162 4.06 -4.81 -6.06
N GLY A 163 3.98 -3.47 -6.01
CA GLY A 163 3.70 -2.73 -4.79
C GLY A 163 2.36 -3.10 -4.14
N SER A 164 1.27 -3.12 -4.91
CA SER A 164 -0.05 -3.46 -4.38
C SER A 164 -0.16 -4.92 -3.94
N ILE A 165 0.50 -5.84 -4.63
CA ILE A 165 0.52 -7.27 -4.23
C ILE A 165 1.29 -7.43 -2.92
N LEU A 166 2.46 -6.78 -2.78
CA LEU A 166 3.21 -6.80 -1.52
C LEU A 166 2.42 -6.16 -0.38
N PHE A 167 1.59 -5.14 -0.65
CA PHE A 167 0.70 -4.57 0.35
C PHE A 167 -0.35 -5.59 0.81
N VAL A 168 -1.03 -6.26 -0.12
CA VAL A 168 -1.98 -7.35 0.21
C VAL A 168 -1.30 -8.42 1.06
N LEU A 169 -0.07 -8.81 0.72
CA LEU A 169 0.70 -9.78 1.50
C LEU A 169 1.04 -9.28 2.90
N SER A 170 1.52 -8.03 3.04
CA SER A 170 1.77 -7.38 4.33
C SER A 170 0.55 -7.44 5.25
N ASP A 171 -0.61 -7.04 4.73
CA ASP A 171 -1.83 -6.95 5.52
C ASP A 171 -2.45 -8.32 5.80
N SER A 172 -2.21 -9.29 4.92
CA SER A 172 -2.59 -10.68 5.18
C SER A 172 -1.77 -11.27 6.33
N ILE A 173 -0.47 -10.98 6.40
CA ILE A 173 0.39 -11.40 7.51
C ILE A 173 -0.03 -10.69 8.80
N LEU A 174 -0.30 -9.37 8.74
CA LEU A 174 -0.78 -8.59 9.89
C LEU A 174 -2.08 -9.15 10.45
N SER A 175 -3.10 -9.30 9.60
CA SER A 175 -4.42 -9.79 10.02
C SER A 175 -4.38 -11.26 10.50
N TRP A 176 -3.55 -12.11 9.89
CA TRP A 176 -3.34 -13.47 10.35
C TRP A 176 -2.72 -13.50 11.76
N ASN A 177 -1.66 -12.71 11.97
CA ASN A 177 -1.00 -12.60 13.27
C ASN A 177 -1.93 -12.00 14.35
N MET A 178 -2.87 -11.13 13.96
CA MET A 178 -3.79 -10.51 14.91
C MET A 178 -4.98 -11.39 15.29
N PHE A 179 -5.51 -12.17 14.35
CA PHE A 179 -6.80 -12.85 14.54
C PHE A 179 -6.72 -14.37 14.50
N VAL A 180 -5.78 -14.96 13.78
CA VAL A 180 -5.77 -16.41 13.52
C VAL A 180 -4.76 -17.12 14.42
N SER A 181 -3.49 -16.74 14.32
CA SER A 181 -2.40 -17.33 15.11
C SER A 181 -1.13 -16.49 15.03
N ASP A 182 -0.32 -16.52 16.08
CA ASP A 182 0.98 -15.86 16.09
C ASP A 182 1.88 -16.34 14.94
N ILE A 183 2.54 -15.39 14.28
CA ILE A 183 3.54 -15.64 13.25
C ILE A 183 4.91 -15.25 13.81
N ALA A 184 5.86 -16.19 13.77
CA ALA A 184 7.24 -15.90 14.13
C ALA A 184 7.83 -14.80 13.22
N PHE A 185 8.46 -13.79 13.82
CA PHE A 185 9.02 -12.64 13.12
C PHE A 185 7.98 -11.84 12.30
N SER A 186 6.73 -11.78 12.77
CA SER A 186 5.64 -11.09 12.08
C SER A 186 5.95 -9.63 11.80
N ASP A 187 6.47 -8.87 12.79
CA ASP A 187 6.83 -7.46 12.61
C ASP A 187 7.82 -7.27 11.45
N GLN A 188 8.86 -8.11 11.38
CA GLN A 188 9.86 -8.04 10.31
C GLN A 188 9.26 -8.36 8.94
N LEU A 189 8.42 -9.41 8.85
CA LEU A 189 7.79 -9.82 7.60
C LEU A 189 6.80 -8.76 7.09
N ILE A 190 5.95 -8.25 7.99
CA ILE A 190 4.98 -7.18 7.71
C ILE A 190 5.75 -5.95 7.23
N MET A 191 6.73 -5.49 8.00
CA MET A 191 7.37 -4.20 7.73
C MET A 191 8.29 -4.24 6.50
N THR A 192 8.93 -5.38 6.22
CA THR A 192 9.70 -5.58 4.99
C THR A 192 8.79 -5.53 3.75
N THR A 193 7.69 -6.28 3.77
CA THR A 193 6.74 -6.30 2.66
C THR A 193 6.03 -4.96 2.49
N TYR A 194 5.66 -4.32 3.59
CA TYR A 194 5.02 -3.02 3.65
C TYR A 194 5.89 -1.87 3.12
N TYR A 195 7.09 -1.68 3.64
CA TYR A 195 7.95 -0.58 3.15
C TYR A 195 8.33 -0.77 1.69
N THR A 196 8.54 -2.02 1.27
CA THR A 196 8.75 -2.34 -0.14
C THR A 196 7.51 -1.99 -0.96
N ALA A 197 6.31 -2.37 -0.51
CA ALA A 197 5.05 -2.04 -1.16
C ALA A 197 4.90 -0.53 -1.37
N GLN A 198 5.04 0.24 -0.30
CA GLN A 198 4.89 1.70 -0.31
C GLN A 198 5.93 2.38 -1.21
N PHE A 199 7.18 1.93 -1.15
CA PHE A 199 8.24 2.47 -2.01
C PHE A 199 7.97 2.19 -3.49
N LEU A 200 7.48 0.99 -3.85
CA LEU A 200 7.17 0.63 -5.24
C LEU A 200 5.93 1.38 -5.75
N ILE A 201 4.91 1.57 -4.91
CA ILE A 201 3.76 2.44 -5.24
C ILE A 201 4.24 3.88 -5.47
N ALA A 202 5.11 4.43 -4.63
CA ALA A 202 5.71 5.75 -4.85
C ALA A 202 6.55 5.82 -6.13
N LEU A 203 7.31 4.76 -6.44
CA LEU A 203 8.11 4.66 -7.67
C LEU A 203 7.25 4.61 -8.94
N SER A 204 6.04 4.02 -8.86
CA SER A 204 5.09 3.94 -9.98
C SER A 204 4.73 5.31 -10.58
N LEU A 205 4.77 6.38 -9.78
CA LEU A 205 4.49 7.75 -10.20
C LEU A 205 5.38 8.23 -11.35
N ARG A 206 6.63 7.75 -11.42
CA ARG A 206 7.55 8.07 -12.52
C ARG A 206 7.00 7.64 -13.88
N SER A 207 6.37 6.47 -13.94
CA SER A 207 5.85 5.91 -15.19
C SER A 207 4.58 6.66 -15.64
N PHE A 208 3.73 7.06 -14.69
CA PHE A 208 2.53 7.86 -14.99
C PHE A 208 2.84 9.29 -15.47
N ALA A 209 4.02 9.83 -15.11
CA ALA A 209 4.52 11.09 -15.64
C ALA A 209 4.90 11.01 -17.12
N ILE A 210 5.51 9.90 -17.55
CA ILE A 210 6.03 9.72 -18.91
C ILE A 210 4.88 9.55 -19.91
N ASP A 211 3.86 8.78 -19.56
CA ASP A 211 2.72 8.48 -20.44
C ASP A 211 1.98 9.76 -20.87
N ASN A 212 1.81 10.71 -19.95
CA ASN A 212 1.20 12.02 -20.24
C ASN A 212 2.02 12.87 -21.23
N SER A 213 3.34 12.71 -21.27
CA SER A 213 4.20 13.50 -22.18
C SER A 213 4.08 13.03 -23.64
N GLN A 214 3.90 11.73 -23.87
CA GLN A 214 3.74 11.18 -25.22
C GLN A 214 2.38 11.48 -25.84
N THR A 215 1.31 11.51 -25.03
CA THR A 215 -0.04 11.87 -25.52
C THR A 215 -0.08 13.29 -26.09
N ILE A 216 0.58 14.25 -25.43
CA ILE A 216 0.57 15.66 -25.86
C ILE A 216 1.34 15.86 -27.17
N VAL A 217 2.51 15.23 -27.33
CA VAL A 217 3.29 15.33 -28.57
C VAL A 217 2.48 14.85 -29.77
N LYS A 218 1.73 13.75 -29.60
CA LYS A 218 0.79 13.27 -30.63
C LYS A 218 -0.33 14.26 -30.93
N THR A 219 -0.90 14.93 -29.93
CA THR A 219 -1.98 15.91 -30.17
C THR A 219 -1.46 17.18 -30.86
N SER A 220 -0.24 17.63 -30.55
CA SER A 220 0.37 18.81 -31.17
C SER A 220 0.91 18.59 -32.57
N SER A 221 1.20 17.35 -32.98
CA SER A 221 1.64 17.03 -34.35
C SER A 221 0.49 16.87 -35.36
N HIS A 222 -0.76 17.02 -34.90
CA HIS A 222 -1.97 16.96 -35.71
C HIS A 222 -2.69 18.33 -35.83
N LEU A 223 -2.04 19.40 -35.38
CA LEU A 223 -2.42 20.80 -35.58
C LEU A 223 -1.36 21.48 -36.46
#